data_AF-A0A543CIR2-F1
#
_entry.id   AF-A0A543CIR2-F1
#
_cell.length_a   1.000
_cell.length_b   1.000
_cell.length_c   1.000
_cell.angle_alpha   90.00
_cell.angle_beta   90.00
_cell.angle_gamma   90.00
#
_symmetry.space_group_name_H-M   'P 1'
#
loop_
_entity.id
_entity.type
_entity.pdbx_description
1 polymer ?
#
loop_
_entity_poly.entity_id
_entity_poly.type
_entity_poly.pdbx_seq_one_letter_code
_entity_poly.pdbx_strand_id
1 'polypeptide(L)' 'MDRDDRPPYVPPVETYQCCHCGGTGLDSHGEICEHCEGLGFC' A
#
# COMPACT_ATOMS: atom_id res chain seq x y z
N MET A 1 -26.86 -4.68 -28.13
CA MET A 1 -25.44 -4.62 -27.76
C MET A 1 -25.36 -3.90 -26.44
N ASP A 2 -25.65 -4.60 -25.36
CA ASP A 2 -25.50 -4.06 -24.01
C ASP A 2 -24.11 -4.49 -23.55
N ARG A 3 -23.13 -3.60 -23.73
CA ARG A 3 -21.78 -3.83 -23.20
C ARG A 3 -21.87 -3.54 -21.71
N ASP A 4 -21.90 -4.61 -20.92
CA ASP A 4 -21.59 -4.58 -19.50
C ASP A 4 -20.14 -4.09 -19.35
N ASP A 5 -19.96 -2.77 -19.46
CA ASP A 5 -18.69 -2.05 -19.33
C ASP A 5 -18.49 -1.66 -17.85
N ARG A 6 -18.92 -2.53 -16.93
CA ARG A 6 -18.64 -2.29 -15.52
C ARG A 6 -17.23 -2.83 -15.25
N PRO A 7 -16.30 -1.99 -14.77
CA PRO A 7 -14.98 -2.47 -14.40
C PRO A 7 -15.12 -3.59 -13.36
N PRO A 8 -14.28 -4.64 -13.43
CA PRO A 8 -14.30 -5.71 -12.45
C PRO A 8 -14.13 -5.12 -11.04
N TYR A 9 -14.97 -5.55 -10.12
CA TYR A 9 -14.86 -5.16 -8.71
C TYR A 9 -13.54 -5.70 -8.16
N VAL A 10 -12.58 -4.79 -7.92
CA VAL A 10 -11.36 -5.10 -7.19
C VAL A 10 -11.67 -4.81 -5.72
N PRO A 11 -11.73 -5.82 -4.84
CA PRO A 11 -11.89 -5.55 -3.42
C PRO A 11 -10.73 -4.65 -2.97
N PRO A 12 -10.98 -3.65 -2.11
CA PRO A 12 -9.90 -2.88 -1.53
C PRO A 12 -8.97 -3.87 -0.82
N VAL A 13 -7.72 -3.94 -1.28
CA VAL A 13 -6.68 -4.60 -0.50
C VAL A 13 -6.51 -3.75 0.75
N GLU A 14 -6.88 -4.28 1.91
CA GLU A 14 -6.62 -3.64 3.19
C GLU A 14 -5.11 -3.73 3.46
N THR A 15 -4.34 -2.86 2.81
CA THR A 15 -2.93 -2.70 3.12
C THR A 15 -2.84 -1.93 4.41
N TYR A 16 -2.35 -2.59 5.47
CA TYR A 16 -2.13 -1.93 6.73
C TYR A 16 -0.94 -1.00 6.56
N GLN A 17 -1.16 0.30 6.78
CA GLN A 17 -0.08 1.28 6.79
C GLN A 17 0.98 0.83 7.80
N CYS A 18 2.24 0.76 7.36
CA CYS A 18 3.32 0.29 8.22
C CYS A 18 3.41 1.19 9.47
N CYS A 19 3.18 0.61 10.65
CA CYS A 19 3.16 1.33 11.92
C CYS A 19 4.51 1.96 12.28
N HIS A 20 5.60 1.46 11.70
CA HIS A 20 6.96 1.90 12.02
C HIS A 20 7.36 3.15 11.26
N CYS A 21 7.05 3.24 9.97
CA CYS A 21 7.35 4.42 9.14
C CYS A 21 6.14 5.32 8.91
N GLY A 22 4.96 4.97 9.42
CA GLY A 22 3.72 5.70 9.13
C GLY A 22 3.44 5.75 7.64
N GLY A 23 3.74 4.68 6.91
CA GLY A 23 3.50 4.56 5.47
C GLY A 23 4.39 5.37 4.53
N THR A 24 5.43 6.02 5.04
CA THR A 24 6.38 6.76 4.18
C THR A 24 7.35 5.83 3.46
N GLY A 25 7.54 4.60 3.96
CA GLY A 25 8.56 3.68 3.49
C GLY A 25 9.98 4.04 3.97
N LEU A 26 10.14 5.09 4.78
CA LEU A 26 11.42 5.57 5.26
C LEU A 26 11.49 5.60 6.78
N ASP A 27 12.68 5.37 7.33
CA ASP A 27 12.96 5.53 8.75
C ASP A 27 13.21 7.02 9.13
N SER A 28 13.55 7.29 10.39
CA SER A 28 13.81 8.66 10.86
C SER A 28 15.09 9.29 10.29
N HIS A 29 15.99 8.49 9.72
CA HIS A 29 17.22 8.95 9.09
C HIS A 29 17.05 9.14 7.58
N GLY A 30 15.87 8.79 7.03
CA GLY A 30 15.58 8.85 5.60
C GLY A 30 16.06 7.62 4.82
N GLU A 31 16.44 6.54 5.52
CA GLU A 31 16.79 5.26 4.93
C GLU A 31 15.54 4.40 4.71
N ILE A 32 15.67 3.33 3.92
CA ILE A 32 14.55 2.41 3.65
C ILE A 32 14.11 1.77 4.98
N CYS A 33 12.81 1.87 5.28
CA CYS A 33 12.23 1.24 6.45
C CYS A 33 12.33 -0.29 6.32
N GLU A 34 13.15 -0.94 7.16
CA GLU A 34 13.39 -2.38 7.15
C GLU A 34 12.13 -3.20 7.46
N HIS A 35 11.15 -2.62 8.17
CA HIS A 35 9.93 -3.29 8.58
C HIS A 35 8.92 -3.49 7.44
N CYS A 36 8.96 -2.62 6.43
CA CYS A 36 8.11 -2.72 5.26
C CYS A 36 8.92 -2.79 3.96
N GLU A 37 10.24 -2.94 4.04
CA GLU A 37 11.17 -2.95 2.89
C GLU A 37 10.94 -1.76 1.92
N GLY A 38 10.55 -0.60 2.46
CA GLY A 38 10.24 0.60 1.67
C GLY A 38 8.86 0.64 1.03
N LEU A 39 8.00 -0.34 1.25
CA LEU A 39 6.66 -0.42 0.67
C LEU A 39 5.66 0.54 1.34
N GLY A 40 5.87 0.90 2.60
CA GLY A 40 4.95 1.75 3.38
C GLY A 40 3.70 1.00 3.88
N PHE A 41 3.60 -0.30 3.60
CA PHE A 41 2.56 -1.17 4.13
C PHE A 41 3.15 -2.55 4.44
N CYS A 42 2.49 -3.27 5.33
CA CYS A 42 2.84 -4.63 5.75
C CYS A 42 1.64 -5.57 5.58
#